data_AF-A0A9D6P5R7-F1
#
_entry.id   AF-A0A9D6P5R7-F1
#
_cell.length_a   1.000
_cell.length_b   1.000
_cell.length_c   1.000
_cell.angle_alpha   90.00
_cell.angle_beta   90.00
_cell.angle_gamma   90.00
#
_symmetry.space_group_name_H-M   'P 1'
#
loop_
_entity.id
_entity.type
_entity.pdbx_description
1 polymer ?
#
loop_
_entity_poly.entity_id
_entity_poly.type
_entity_poly.pdbx_seq_one_letter_code
_entity_poly.pdbx_strand_id
1 'polypeptide(L)' 'MKDTLLRDDFFLINPYSNNPRIIFRLSNSLDVQLASLQLILGKAKIDGSRLEFIDLRFDKPVLKFTPKESNGKR' A
#
# COMPACT_ATOMS: atom_id res chain seq x y z
N MET A 1 13.76 10.61 -10.13
CA MET A 1 14.16 9.20 -10.29
C MET A 1 13.02 8.31 -9.81
N LYS A 2 12.77 7.18 -10.48
CA LYS A 2 11.82 6.15 -10.06
C LYS A 2 12.52 5.26 -9.06
N ASP A 3 12.34 5.50 -7.77
CA ASP A 3 13.11 4.75 -6.76
C ASP A 3 12.34 3.48 -6.39
N THR A 4 12.56 2.43 -7.17
CA THR A 4 12.19 1.07 -6.80
C THR A 4 13.37 0.47 -6.06
N LEU A 5 13.18 0.10 -4.81
CA LEU A 5 14.21 -0.58 -4.03
C LEU A 5 13.92 -2.08 -4.07
N LEU A 6 14.82 -2.80 -4.74
CA LEU A 6 14.91 -4.25 -4.66
C LEU A 6 16.01 -4.59 -3.66
N ARG A 7 15.65 -5.29 -2.58
CA ARG A 7 16.61 -5.99 -1.73
C ARG A 7 16.24 -7.46 -1.74
N ASP A 8 17.19 -8.34 -1.43
CA ASP A 8 17.14 -9.78 -1.69
C ASP A 8 15.78 -10.45 -1.39
N ASP A 9 15.07 -10.03 -0.32
CA ASP A 9 13.77 -10.58 0.06
C ASP A 9 12.56 -9.65 -0.10
N PHE A 10 12.75 -8.37 -0.47
CA PHE A 10 11.67 -7.38 -0.48
C PHE A 10 11.66 -6.47 -1.70
N PHE A 11 10.45 -6.17 -2.16
CA PHE A 11 10.20 -5.25 -3.25
C PHE A 11 9.38 -4.06 -2.72
N LEU A 12 9.94 -2.86 -2.82
CA LEU A 12 9.26 -1.60 -2.47
C LEU A 12 8.89 -0.85 -3.76
N ILE A 13 7.59 -0.65 -3.95
CA ILE A 13 7.06 0.29 -4.95
C ILE A 13 6.86 1.64 -4.26
N ASN A 14 7.63 2.64 -4.71
CA ASN A 14 7.48 4.02 -4.28
C ASN A 14 6.88 4.84 -5.44
N PRO A 15 5.54 4.93 -5.52
CA PRO A 15 4.92 5.64 -6.63
C PRO A 15 4.99 7.17 -6.45
N TYR A 16 4.91 7.91 -7.56
CA TYR A 16 4.79 9.37 -7.53
C TYR A 16 3.44 9.79 -6.90
N SER A 17 3.41 11.03 -6.37
CA SER A 17 2.27 11.78 -5.79
C SER A 17 0.89 11.10 -5.82
N ASN A 18 0.27 10.98 -4.63
CA ASN A 18 -1.08 10.44 -4.36
C ASN A 18 -1.30 8.93 -4.45
N ASN A 19 -0.26 8.12 -4.64
CA ASN A 19 -0.36 6.66 -4.59
C ASN A 19 0.30 6.11 -3.31
N PRO A 20 -0.21 5.00 -2.74
CA PRO A 20 0.38 4.41 -1.54
C PRO A 20 1.73 3.78 -1.84
N ARG A 21 2.66 3.86 -0.88
CA ARG A 21 3.87 3.02 -0.89
C ARG A 21 3.49 1.56 -0.63
N ILE A 22 4.04 0.63 -1.39
CA ILE A 22 3.68 -0.79 -1.29
C ILE A 22 4.93 -1.63 -1.09
N ILE A 23 4.91 -2.51 -0.07
CA ILE A 23 6.01 -3.46 0.20
C ILE A 23 5.52 -4.90 0.03
N PHE A 24 6.30 -5.69 -0.68
CA PHE A 24 6.12 -7.14 -0.85
C PHE A 24 7.30 -7.91 -0.26
N ARG A 25 7.07 -9.17 0.13
CA ARG A 25 8.12 -10.18 0.33
C ARG A 25 8.19 -11.09 -0.89
N LEU A 26 9.33 -11.16 -1.57
CA LEU A 26 9.51 -11.97 -2.77
C LEU A 26 9.65 -13.46 -2.47
N SER A 27 10.18 -13.80 -1.29
CA SER A 27 10.38 -15.18 -0.84
C SER A 27 9.09 -15.90 -0.36
N ASN A 28 7.94 -15.22 -0.35
CA ASN A 28 6.65 -15.78 0.05
C ASN A 28 5.62 -15.67 -1.08
N SER A 29 4.50 -16.40 -0.94
CA SER A 29 3.36 -16.49 -1.88
C SER A 29 2.94 -15.14 -2.48
N LEU A 30 3.57 -14.76 -3.59
CA LEU A 30 3.37 -13.47 -4.23
C LEU A 30 1.92 -13.31 -4.70
N ASP A 31 1.31 -14.39 -5.19
CA ASP A 31 -0.08 -14.43 -5.63
C ASP A 31 -1.06 -14.03 -4.52
N VAL A 32 -0.81 -14.50 -3.28
CA VAL A 32 -1.64 -14.14 -2.11
C VAL A 32 -1.47 -12.67 -1.75
N GLN A 33 -0.23 -12.15 -1.85
CA GLN A 33 0.05 -10.73 -1.61
C GLN A 33 -0.62 -9.84 -2.68
N LEU A 34 -0.60 -10.26 -3.95
CA LEU A 34 -1.26 -9.56 -5.05
C LEU A 34 -2.79 -9.59 -4.94
N ALA A 35 -3.37 -10.74 -4.57
CA ALA A 35 -4.80 -10.85 -4.30
C ALA A 35 -5.22 -9.93 -3.14
N SER A 36 -4.44 -9.90 -2.06
CA SER A 36 -4.67 -9.00 -0.92
C SER A 36 -4.59 -7.54 -1.34
N LEU A 37 -3.59 -7.17 -2.14
CA LEU A 37 -3.45 -5.82 -2.67
C LEU A 37 -4.68 -5.39 -3.47
N GLN A 38 -5.18 -6.25 -4.37
CA GLN A 38 -6.36 -5.96 -5.17
C GLN A 38 -7.60 -5.73 -4.28
N LEU A 39 -7.79 -6.55 -3.25
CA LEU A 39 -8.88 -6.38 -2.29
C LEU A 39 -8.77 -5.05 -1.51
N ILE A 40 -7.59 -4.72 -1.01
CA ILE A 40 -7.32 -3.49 -0.26
C ILE A 40 -7.61 -2.26 -1.12
N LEU A 41 -7.07 -2.22 -2.34
CA LEU A 41 -7.27 -1.09 -3.26
C LEU A 41 -8.73 -0.95 -3.68
N GLY A 42 -9.42 -2.07 -3.92
CA GLY A 42 -10.85 -2.10 -4.24
C GLY A 42 -11.69 -1.52 -3.09
N LYS A 43 -11.42 -1.95 -1.85
CA LYS A 43 -12.12 -1.46 -0.66
C LYS A 43 -11.85 0.02 -0.40
N ALA A 44 -10.60 0.47 -0.48
CA ALA A 44 -10.24 1.87 -0.29
C ALA A 44 -10.94 2.79 -1.32
N LYS A 45 -11.05 2.34 -2.58
CA LYS A 45 -11.79 3.05 -3.63
C LYS A 45 -13.28 3.16 -3.29
N ILE A 46 -13.91 2.06 -2.87
CA ILE A 46 -15.33 2.03 -2.47
C ILE A 46 -15.58 3.00 -1.30
N ASP A 47 -14.66 3.05 -0.34
CA ASP A 47 -14.80 3.85 0.88
C ASP A 47 -14.34 5.32 0.70
N GLY A 48 -13.90 5.71 -0.50
CA GLY A 48 -13.32 7.02 -0.76
C GLY A 48 -12.12 7.35 0.13
N SER A 49 -11.40 6.33 0.61
CA SER A 49 -10.29 6.47 1.55
C SER A 49 -8.96 6.54 0.80
N ARG A 50 -8.06 7.42 1.23
CA ARG A 50 -6.70 7.52 0.69
C ARG A 50 -5.72 6.72 1.53
N LEU A 51 -4.88 5.92 0.86
CA LEU A 51 -3.83 5.12 1.48
C LEU A 51 -2.48 5.82 1.30
N GLU A 52 -1.72 5.90 2.39
CA GLU A 52 -0.33 6.37 2.39
C GLU A 52 0.63 5.18 2.21
N PHE A 53 0.30 4.02 2.77
CA PHE A 53 1.19 2.87 2.84
C PHE A 53 0.44 1.54 2.98
N ILE A 54 1.00 0.48 2.38
CA ILE A 54 0.55 -0.91 2.42
C ILE A 54 1.79 -1.82 2.62
N ASP A 55 1.82 -2.60 3.71
CA ASP A 55 2.81 -3.66 3.93
C ASP A 55 2.16 -5.04 3.80
N LEU A 56 2.58 -5.81 2.80
CA LEU A 56 2.04 -7.14 2.50
C LEU A 56 2.93 -8.27 3.04
N ARG A 57 3.99 -7.96 3.81
CA ARG A 57 4.94 -8.96 4.33
C ARG A 57 4.41 -9.80 5.50
N PHE A 58 3.22 -9.47 5.99
CA PHE A 58 2.57 -10.10 7.14
C PHE A 58 1.30 -10.83 6.67
N ASP A 59 0.93 -11.91 7.36
CA ASP A 59 -0.31 -12.66 7.07
C ASP A 59 -1.56 -11.78 7.12
N LYS A 60 -1.52 -10.74 7.96
CA LYS A 60 -2.50 -9.65 7.99
C LYS A 60 -1.81 -8.37 7.52
N PRO A 61 -2.13 -7.86 6.32
CA PRO A 61 -1.52 -6.64 5.80
C PRO A 61 -1.65 -5.45 6.73
N VAL A 62 -0.59 -4.64 6.82
CA VAL A 62 -0.59 -3.40 7.61
C VAL A 62 -0.85 -2.22 6.70
N LEU A 63 -1.87 -1.41 7.03
CA LEU A 63 -2.32 -0.28 6.22
C LEU A 63 -2.14 1.03 6.99
N LYS A 64 -1.72 2.08 6.28
CA LYS A 64 -1.79 3.46 6.79
C LYS A 64 -2.64 4.30 5.87
N PHE A 65 -3.68 4.91 6.43
CA PHE A 65 -4.54 5.84 5.71
C PHE A 65 -4.03 7.28 5.87
N THR A 66 -4.19 8.08 4.83
CA THR A 66 -4.00 9.53 4.95
C THR A 66 -5.07 10.08 5.89
N PRO A 67 -4.72 11.01 6.80
CA PRO A 67 -5.73 11.72 7.58
C PRO A 67 -6.78 12.32 6.64
N LYS A 68 -8.06 12.15 6.94
CA LYS A 68 -9.10 12.94 6.26
C LYS A 68 -8.79 14.40 6.59
N GLU A 69 -8.69 15.25 5.56
CA GLU A 69 -8.64 16.69 5.80
C GLU A 69 -9.88 17.04 6.63
N SER A 70 -9.70 17.37 7.90
CA SER A 70 -10.76 18.00 8.66
C SER A 70 -10.93 19.34 7.98
N ASN A 71 -12.00 19.51 7.21
CA ASN A 71 -12.47 20.84 6.82
C ASN A 71 -12.72 21.60 8.13
N GLY A 72 -11.70 22.32 8.59
CA GLY A 72 -11.75 23.19 9.74
C GLY A 72 -12.70 24.32 9.39
N LYS A 73 -13.99 24.10 9.67
CA LYS A 73 -14.89 25.20 9.96
C LYS A 73 -14.43 25.81 11.28
N ARG A 74 -13.62 26.86 11.19
CA ARG A 74 -13.49 27.90 12.20
C ARG A 74 -13.54 29.23 11.47
#